data_AF-A0A0F9LMK3-F1
#
_entry.id   AF-A0A0F9LMK3-F1
#
_cell.length_a   1.000
_cell.length_b   1.000
_cell.length_c   1.000
_cell.angle_alpha   90.00
_cell.angle_beta   90.00
_cell.angle_gamma   90.00
#
_symmetry.space_group_name_H-M   'P 1'
#
loop_
_entity.id
_entity.type
_entity.pdbx_description
1 polymer ?
#
loop_
_entity_poly.entity_id
_entity_poly.type
_entity_poly.pdbx_seq_one_letter_code
_entity_poly.pdbx_strand_id
1 'polypeptide(L)'
;TGVVETVRMFQGVDISALTNNTVLGNSDVEESGQFIFADSDGRHVEINIPGIISDYFVAGSNDLDTANPTVDAFVDLMIDGVAVTAGTAIPCNIAETDIVSLVSARKVMRPSGRA
;
A
#
# COMPACT_ATOMS: atom_id res chain seq x y z
N THR A 1 62.47 -10.08 -15.45
CA THR A 1 61.41 -9.05 -15.41
C THR A 1 60.09 -9.77 -15.12
N GLY A 2 59.65 -9.76 -13.86
CA GLY A 2 58.44 -10.47 -13.45
C GLY A 2 57.20 -9.63 -13.75
N VAL A 3 56.19 -10.24 -14.40
CA VAL A 3 54.91 -9.60 -14.72
C VAL A 3 53.92 -9.87 -13.58
N VAL A 4 53.18 -8.85 -13.15
CA VAL A 4 52.09 -8.98 -12.17
C VAL A 4 50.83 -9.42 -12.91
N GLU A 5 50.32 -10.60 -12.59
CA GLU A 5 49.26 -11.27 -13.36
C GLU A 5 47.84 -10.79 -13.02
N THR A 6 47.58 -10.26 -11.81
CA THR A 6 46.34 -9.57 -11.44
C THR A 6 46.51 -8.82 -10.11
N VAL A 7 45.95 -7.60 -10.02
CA VAL A 7 45.78 -6.86 -8.76
C VAL A 7 44.29 -6.73 -8.48
N ARG A 8 43.83 -7.18 -7.30
CA ARG A 8 42.45 -6.94 -6.83
C ARG A 8 42.50 -6.16 -5.52
N MET A 9 41.66 -5.14 -5.42
CA MET A 9 41.46 -4.36 -4.21
C MET A 9 40.08 -4.67 -3.66
N PHE A 10 40.03 -5.11 -2.40
CA PHE A 10 38.79 -5.24 -1.63
C PHE A 10 38.75 -4.09 -0.62
N GLN A 11 37.74 -3.25 -0.72
CA GLN A 11 37.45 -2.23 0.28
C GLN A 11 36.23 -2.68 1.08
N GLY A 12 36.46 -3.16 2.30
CA GLY A 12 35.39 -3.40 3.26
C GLY A 12 34.82 -2.06 3.69
N VAL A 13 33.55 -1.82 3.41
CA VAL A 13 32.82 -0.68 3.97
C VAL A 13 32.34 -1.11 5.35
N ASP A 14 32.86 -0.46 6.39
CA ASP A 14 32.39 -0.68 7.75
C ASP A 14 31.00 -0.05 7.91
N ILE A 15 30.00 -0.91 8.06
CA ILE A 15 28.60 -0.54 8.28
C ILE A 15 28.18 -0.63 9.75
N SER A 16 29.11 -0.96 10.65
CA SER A 16 28.82 -1.11 12.08
C SER A 16 28.39 0.20 12.76
N ALA A 17 28.72 1.34 12.15
CA ALA A 17 28.32 2.68 12.59
C ALA A 17 26.96 3.15 12.02
N LEU A 18 26.29 2.37 11.17
CA LEU A 18 24.94 2.68 10.69
C LEU A 18 23.90 2.41 11.79
N THR A 19 23.82 3.33 12.75
CA THR A 19 22.73 3.38 13.73
C THR A 19 21.57 4.19 13.14
N ASN A 20 20.33 3.73 13.29
CA ASN A 20 19.08 4.33 12.76
C ASN A 20 18.66 4.03 11.31
N ASN A 21 19.10 2.92 10.70
CA ASN A 21 18.49 2.39 9.47
C ASN A 21 17.29 1.46 9.72
N THR A 22 16.81 1.39 10.95
CA THR A 22 15.58 0.72 11.33
C THR A 22 14.43 1.71 11.24
N VAL A 23 13.29 1.31 10.67
CA VAL A 23 12.05 2.11 10.66
C VAL A 23 11.74 2.55 12.09
N LEU A 24 11.91 3.83 12.39
CA LEU A 24 11.54 4.42 13.67
C LEU A 24 10.06 4.88 13.59
N GLY A 25 9.30 4.82 14.69
CA GLY A 25 7.88 5.21 14.72
C GLY A 25 7.60 6.70 14.44
N ASN A 26 8.65 7.48 14.27
CA ASN A 26 8.70 8.88 13.85
C ASN A 26 9.35 9.05 12.46
N SER A 27 9.46 7.96 11.70
CA SER A 27 9.78 7.98 10.28
C SER A 27 8.70 8.77 9.56
N ASP A 28 9.10 9.85 8.88
CA ASP A 28 8.24 10.80 8.17
C ASP A 28 7.66 10.22 6.84
N VAL A 29 7.67 8.89 6.71
CA VAL A 29 7.08 8.18 5.58
C VAL A 29 5.74 7.64 6.07
N GLU A 30 4.67 8.28 5.63
CA GLU A 30 3.32 7.80 5.91
C GLU A 30 3.05 6.57 5.04
N GLU A 31 2.98 5.42 5.69
CA GLU A 31 2.49 4.20 5.06
C GLU A 31 0.98 4.34 4.85
N SER A 32 0.56 4.25 3.60
CA SER A 32 -0.84 4.34 3.22
C SER A 32 -1.29 3.03 2.58
N GLY A 33 -2.51 2.61 2.89
CA GLY A 33 -3.21 1.55 2.17
C GLY A 33 -3.86 2.14 0.92
N GLN A 34 -3.40 1.75 -0.26
CA GLN A 34 -4.02 2.11 -1.53
C GLN A 34 -5.00 1.01 -1.94
N PHE A 35 -6.24 1.42 -2.18
CA PHE A 35 -7.27 0.59 -2.78
C PHE A 35 -7.64 1.15 -4.14
N ILE A 36 -7.64 0.29 -5.15
CA ILE A 36 -8.10 0.61 -6.50
C ILE A 36 -9.30 -0.29 -6.79
N PHE A 37 -10.43 0.34 -7.07
CA PHE A 37 -11.66 -0.32 -7.46
C PHE A 37 -11.98 -0.05 -8.92
N ALA A 38 -12.84 -0.87 -9.52
CA ALA A 38 -13.39 -0.64 -10.84
C ALA A 38 -14.92 -0.56 -10.79
N ASP A 39 -15.47 0.36 -11.57
CA ASP A 39 -16.90 0.42 -11.86
C ASP A 39 -17.29 -0.61 -12.94
N SER A 40 -18.59 -0.71 -13.23
CA SER A 40 -19.13 -1.61 -14.26
C SER A 40 -18.68 -1.27 -15.69
N ASP A 41 -18.21 -0.04 -15.93
CA ASP A 41 -17.65 0.43 -17.20
C ASP A 41 -16.13 0.20 -17.29
N GLY A 42 -15.49 -0.33 -16.24
CA GLY A 42 -14.05 -0.55 -16.14
C GLY A 42 -13.23 0.70 -15.83
N ARG A 43 -13.83 1.80 -15.36
CA ARG A 43 -13.11 2.99 -14.88
C ARG A 43 -12.64 2.77 -13.45
N HIS A 44 -11.44 3.24 -13.15
CA HIS A 44 -10.83 3.06 -11.84
C HIS A 44 -11.21 4.17 -10.86
N VAL A 45 -11.47 3.78 -9.61
CA VAL A 45 -11.62 4.66 -8.45
C VAL A 45 -10.51 4.33 -7.46
N GLU A 46 -9.70 5.32 -7.11
CA GLU A 46 -8.57 5.16 -6.19
C GLU A 46 -8.86 5.82 -4.84
N ILE A 47 -8.59 5.10 -3.76
CA ILE A 47 -8.69 5.59 -2.39
C ILE A 47 -7.38 5.27 -1.67
N ASN A 48 -6.81 6.28 -1.01
CA ASN A 48 -5.63 6.12 -0.17
C ASN A 48 -6.03 6.37 1.29
N ILE A 49 -5.83 5.36 2.13
CA ILE A 49 -6.10 5.42 3.57
C ILE A 49 -4.76 5.60 4.30
N PRO A 50 -4.47 6.78 4.88
CA PRO A 50 -3.26 7.00 5.65
C PRO A 50 -3.33 6.28 7.00
N GLY A 51 -2.18 5.87 7.53
CA GLY A 51 -2.09 5.31 8.88
C GLY A 51 -2.75 3.95 9.05
N ILE A 52 -2.80 3.16 7.97
CA ILE A 52 -3.34 1.80 8.02
C ILE A 52 -2.46 0.92 8.93
N ILE A 53 -3.09 0.03 9.68
CA ILE A 53 -2.40 -0.81 10.66
C ILE A 53 -1.52 -1.82 9.93
N SER A 54 -0.27 -2.01 10.40
CA SER A 54 0.70 -2.94 9.79
C SER A 54 0.18 -4.38 9.69
N ASP A 55 -0.66 -4.79 10.62
CA ASP A 55 -1.23 -6.14 10.72
C ASP A 55 -2.27 -6.42 9.62
N TYR A 56 -2.68 -5.39 8.87
CA TYR A 56 -3.59 -5.53 7.74
C TYR A 56 -2.85 -5.88 6.44
N PHE A 57 -1.52 -5.92 6.46
CA PHE A 57 -0.72 -6.40 5.33
C PHE A 57 -0.39 -7.88 5.46
N VAL A 58 -0.29 -8.57 4.33
CA VAL A 58 0.20 -9.95 4.29
C VAL A 58 1.64 -9.97 4.79
N ALA A 59 1.95 -10.85 5.73
CA ALA A 59 3.28 -10.93 6.33
C ALA A 59 4.38 -11.10 5.27
N GLY A 60 5.34 -10.17 5.24
CA GLY A 60 6.44 -10.17 4.27
C GLY A 60 6.06 -9.70 2.85
N SER A 61 4.82 -9.25 2.63
CA SER A 61 4.38 -8.61 1.39
C SER A 61 4.03 -7.13 1.60
N ASN A 62 3.87 -6.42 0.49
CA ASN A 62 3.27 -5.09 0.44
C ASN A 62 1.78 -5.14 0.11
N ASP A 63 1.20 -6.33 -0.05
CA ASP A 63 -0.22 -6.48 -0.35
C ASP A 63 -1.06 -6.37 0.93
N LEU A 64 -2.22 -5.73 0.82
CA LEU A 64 -3.21 -5.75 1.88
C LEU A 64 -3.83 -7.15 1.95
N ASP A 65 -3.95 -7.68 3.17
CA ASP A 65 -4.56 -8.98 3.41
C ASP A 65 -6.08 -8.87 3.28
N THR A 66 -6.60 -9.21 2.10
CA THR A 66 -8.05 -9.25 1.86
C THR A 66 -8.76 -10.38 2.60
N ALA A 67 -8.03 -11.30 3.25
CA ALA A 67 -8.63 -12.27 4.17
C ALA A 67 -8.76 -11.72 5.60
N ASN A 68 -8.15 -10.55 5.90
CA ASN A 68 -8.36 -9.88 7.17
C ASN A 68 -9.80 -9.35 7.24
N PRO A 69 -10.60 -9.70 8.27
CA PRO A 69 -12.01 -9.31 8.34
C PRO A 69 -12.29 -7.81 8.25
N THR A 70 -11.34 -6.96 8.66
CA THR A 70 -11.52 -5.50 8.59
C THR A 70 -11.25 -4.96 7.19
N VAL A 71 -10.28 -5.53 6.48
CA VAL A 71 -10.00 -5.18 5.09
C VAL A 71 -11.11 -5.71 4.19
N ASP A 72 -11.53 -6.95 4.40
CA ASP A 72 -12.65 -7.60 3.71
C ASP A 72 -13.95 -6.80 3.90
N ALA A 73 -14.30 -6.45 5.13
CA ALA A 73 -15.48 -5.62 5.40
C ALA A 73 -15.41 -4.23 4.75
N PHE A 74 -14.21 -3.64 4.59
CA PHE A 74 -14.06 -2.38 3.86
C PHE A 74 -14.29 -2.58 2.35
N VAL A 75 -13.80 -3.68 1.78
CA VAL A 75 -14.02 -4.03 0.37
C VAL A 75 -15.51 -4.31 0.12
N ASP A 76 -16.16 -5.08 0.99
CA ASP A 76 -17.60 -5.36 0.92
C ASP A 76 -18.42 -4.07 1.03
N LEU A 77 -18.06 -3.17 1.95
CA LEU A 77 -18.73 -1.86 2.04
C LEU A 77 -18.62 -1.06 0.74
N MET A 78 -17.48 -1.17 0.04
CA MET A 78 -17.24 -0.45 -1.20
C MET A 78 -17.99 -1.04 -2.40
N ILE A 79 -18.27 -2.35 -2.38
CA ILE A 79 -18.93 -3.07 -3.49
C ILE A 79 -20.43 -3.21 -3.24
N ASP A 80 -20.83 -3.64 -2.05
CA ASP A 80 -22.22 -3.95 -1.69
C ASP A 80 -22.94 -2.77 -1.03
N GLY A 81 -22.19 -1.81 -0.48
CA GLY A 81 -22.74 -0.62 0.15
C GLY A 81 -23.29 -0.85 1.56
N VAL A 82 -24.03 0.14 2.07
CA VAL A 82 -24.64 0.12 3.40
C VAL A 82 -26.15 0.24 3.32
N ALA A 83 -26.87 -0.60 4.08
CA ALA A 83 -28.32 -0.50 4.19
C ALA A 83 -28.73 0.78 4.93
N VAL A 84 -29.65 1.53 4.33
CA VAL A 84 -30.23 2.77 4.87
C VAL A 84 -31.75 2.67 4.89
N THR A 85 -32.42 3.56 5.63
CA THR A 85 -33.88 3.52 5.85
C THR A 85 -34.73 3.47 4.56
N ALA A 86 -34.17 3.87 3.41
CA ALA A 86 -34.86 3.91 2.12
C ALA A 86 -34.21 3.04 1.01
N GLY A 87 -33.28 2.14 1.34
CA GLY A 87 -32.61 1.29 0.34
C GLY A 87 -31.18 0.93 0.74
N THR A 88 -30.30 0.78 -0.25
CA THR A 88 -28.86 0.57 -0.05
C THR A 88 -28.10 1.74 -0.65
N ALA A 89 -27.22 2.36 0.12
CA ALA A 89 -26.29 3.37 -0.39
C ALA A 89 -25.01 2.66 -0.84
N ILE A 90 -24.82 2.56 -2.15
CA ILE A 90 -23.64 1.95 -2.77
C ILE A 90 -22.68 3.06 -3.20
N PRO A 91 -21.39 2.98 -2.86
CA PRO A 91 -20.39 3.90 -3.38
C PRO A 91 -20.29 3.86 -4.91
N CYS A 92 -20.22 5.04 -5.53
CA CYS A 92 -20.12 5.18 -6.97
C CYS A 92 -18.95 6.11 -7.36
N ASN A 93 -18.58 6.07 -8.63
CA ASN A 93 -17.63 7.01 -9.22
C ASN A 93 -18.28 8.41 -9.44
N ILE A 94 -17.52 9.36 -9.98
CA ILE A 94 -18.02 10.72 -10.28
C ILE A 94 -19.14 10.75 -11.35
N ALA A 95 -19.27 9.70 -12.14
CA ALA A 95 -20.32 9.53 -13.15
C ALA A 95 -21.53 8.75 -12.61
N GLU A 96 -21.64 8.60 -11.28
CA GLU A 96 -22.71 7.88 -10.59
C GLU A 96 -22.83 6.41 -11.02
N THR A 97 -21.71 5.82 -11.47
CA THR A 97 -21.61 4.40 -11.80
C THR A 97 -21.12 3.63 -10.58
N ASP A 98 -21.85 2.57 -10.23
CA ASP A 98 -21.54 1.74 -9.07
C ASP A 98 -20.19 1.06 -9.19
N ILE A 99 -19.50 0.97 -8.04
CA ILE A 99 -18.27 0.20 -7.91
C ILE A 99 -18.63 -1.28 -7.78
N VAL A 100 -17.99 -2.15 -8.58
CA VAL A 100 -18.37 -3.58 -8.66
C VAL A 100 -17.26 -4.55 -8.30
N SER A 101 -16.00 -4.09 -8.29
CA SER A 101 -14.87 -4.98 -8.01
C SER A 101 -13.66 -4.25 -7.45
N LEU A 102 -12.90 -4.96 -6.62
CA LEU A 102 -11.56 -4.57 -6.22
C LEU A 102 -10.56 -5.00 -7.30
N VAL A 103 -9.71 -4.07 -7.74
CA VAL A 103 -8.63 -4.31 -8.71
C VAL A 103 -7.31 -4.56 -8.00
N SER A 104 -7.02 -3.77 -6.96
CA SER A 104 -5.75 -3.85 -6.23
C SER A 104 -5.91 -3.28 -4.82
N ALA A 105 -5.29 -3.93 -3.84
CA ALA A 105 -5.13 -3.41 -2.48
C ALA A 105 -3.67 -3.59 -2.04
N ARG A 106 -2.93 -2.49 -1.91
CA ARG A 106 -1.49 -2.51 -1.67
C ARG A 106 -1.00 -1.39 -0.79
N LYS A 107 0.16 -1.58 -0.20
CA LYS A 107 0.95 -0.57 0.48
C LYS A 107 1.53 0.41 -0.53
N VAL A 108 1.39 1.70 -0.22
CA VAL A 108 2.09 2.78 -0.91
C VAL A 108 2.79 3.64 0.13
N MET A 109 4.04 3.98 -0.14
CA MET A 109 4.81 4.91 0.65
C MET A 109 4.70 6.29 0.00
N ARG A 110 4.23 7.29 0.74
CA ARG A 110 4.29 8.68 0.29
C ARG A 110 5.29 9.45 1.16
N PRO A 111 6.19 10.24 0.55
CA PRO A 111 6.92 11.25 1.30
C PRO A 111 5.92 12.28 1.82
N SER A 112 5.91 12.55 3.13
CA SER A 112 5.08 13.61 3.73
C SER A 112 5.59 15.03 3.41
N GLY A 113 6.80 15.14 2.84
CA GLY A 113 7.41 16.38 2.39
C GLY A 113 6.83 16.88 1.07
N ARG A 114 5.87 17.83 1.17
CA ARG A 114 5.31 18.69 0.11
C ARG A 114 6.10 18.76 -1.22
N ALA A 115 5.39 18.53 -2.33
CA ALA A 115 5.63 19.22 -3.60
C ALA A 115 4.84 20.54 -3.63
#